data_AF-A0A2V7ILU2-F1
#
_entry.id   AF-A0A2V7ILU2-F1
#
_cell.length_a   1.000
_cell.length_b   1.000
_cell.length_c   1.000
_cell.angle_alpha   90.00
_cell.angle_beta   90.00
_cell.angle_gamma   90.00
#
_symmetry.space_group_name_H-M   'P 1'
#
loop_
_entity.id
_entity.type
_entity.pdbx_description
1 polymer ?
#
loop_
_entity_poly.entity_id
_entity_poly.type
_entity_poly.pdbx_seq_one_letter_code
_entity_poly.pdbx_strand_id
1 'polypeptide(L)'
;MSATAAPLASDRSDFRTVTVGGATLGVATAVAVVAFLAASRLVPIAAGTRGGVQALIVLAAGVAVAFLPAQWTAARSTEGIAGAAAMGLVGTVVFSVIDIVLLRPFKAYPWTWDAIGGGSTWWYLPIWWMLGTFAAWMGGIVTAAGAAAARGETTLARRALPAVAGTIIVAAIGRLAGVPVAFSVITGGAFTLVLAALALVALARKG
;
A
#
# COMPACT_ATOMS: atom_id res chain seq x y z
N MET A 1 15.00 -13.25 43.09
CA MET A 1 14.16 -12.23 42.42
C MET A 1 13.79 -12.78 41.05
N SER A 2 12.53 -13.16 40.84
CA SER A 2 12.05 -13.64 39.54
C SER A 2 11.80 -12.41 38.67
N ALA A 3 12.53 -12.28 37.56
CA ALA A 3 12.26 -11.24 36.57
C ALA A 3 10.95 -11.62 35.87
N THR A 4 9.85 -10.99 36.25
CA THR A 4 8.59 -11.10 35.52
C THR A 4 8.85 -10.61 34.11
N ALA A 5 8.76 -11.51 33.12
CA ALA A 5 8.85 -11.13 31.72
C ALA A 5 7.79 -10.06 31.46
N ALA A 6 8.21 -8.91 30.91
CA ALA A 6 7.28 -7.87 30.51
C ALA A 6 6.22 -8.49 29.58
N PRO A 7 4.92 -8.16 29.72
CA PRO A 7 3.90 -8.68 28.83
C PRO A 7 4.33 -8.43 27.39
N LEU A 8 4.32 -9.47 26.56
CA LEU A 8 4.47 -9.29 25.12
C LEU A 8 3.41 -8.30 24.67
N ALA A 9 3.82 -7.21 24.03
CA ALA A 9 2.88 -6.26 23.47
C ALA A 9 1.92 -7.03 22.53
N SER A 10 0.64 -7.07 22.90
CA SER A 10 -0.40 -7.79 22.16
C SER A 10 -0.61 -7.15 20.78
N ASP A 11 -0.96 -7.97 19.80
CA ASP A 11 -1.49 -7.46 18.53
C ASP A 11 -2.74 -6.60 18.82
N ARG A 12 -2.94 -5.57 18.00
CA ARG A 12 -4.06 -4.61 18.08
C ARG A 12 -4.97 -4.77 16.87
N SER A 13 -5.75 -5.84 16.88
CA SER A 13 -6.65 -6.31 15.83
C SER A 13 -8.13 -6.03 16.14
N ASP A 14 -8.43 -5.33 17.24
CA ASP A 14 -9.81 -5.04 17.63
C ASP A 14 -10.56 -4.22 16.58
N PHE A 15 -11.88 -4.37 16.56
CA PHE A 15 -12.75 -3.75 15.55
C PHE A 15 -12.56 -2.23 15.46
N ARG A 16 -12.37 -1.54 16.59
CA ARG A 16 -12.18 -0.09 16.61
C ARG A 16 -10.86 0.28 15.97
N THR A 17 -9.77 -0.39 16.32
CA THR A 17 -8.45 -0.16 15.71
C THR A 17 -8.50 -0.37 14.20
N VAL A 18 -9.07 -1.50 13.75
CA VAL A 18 -9.20 -1.82 12.32
C VAL A 18 -10.05 -0.79 11.58
N THR A 19 -11.20 -0.40 12.15
CA THR A 19 -12.14 0.51 11.47
C THR A 19 -11.59 1.94 11.39
N VAL A 20 -11.07 2.48 12.50
CA VAL A 20 -10.54 3.84 12.55
C VAL A 20 -9.22 3.96 11.77
N GLY A 21 -8.34 2.96 11.92
CA GLY A 21 -7.09 2.90 11.15
C GLY A 21 -7.36 2.75 9.66
N GLY A 22 -8.34 1.92 9.29
CA GLY A 22 -8.77 1.74 7.90
C GLY A 22 -9.34 3.03 7.33
N ALA A 23 -10.24 3.71 8.05
CA ALA A 23 -10.78 5.00 7.61
C ALA A 23 -9.68 6.04 7.41
N THR A 24 -8.71 6.12 8.33
CA THR A 24 -7.54 7.00 8.20
C THR A 24 -6.73 6.66 6.96
N LEU A 25 -6.50 5.37 6.68
CA LEU A 25 -5.79 4.90 5.49
C LEU A 25 -6.54 5.22 4.19
N GLY A 26 -7.88 5.09 4.20
CA GLY A 26 -8.72 5.43 3.06
C GLY A 26 -8.69 6.92 2.72
N VAL A 27 -8.75 7.78 3.74
CA VAL A 27 -8.59 9.23 3.57
C VAL A 27 -7.18 9.56 3.06
N ALA A 28 -6.13 8.96 3.62
CA ALA A 28 -4.76 9.14 3.14
C ALA A 28 -4.60 8.70 1.67
N THR A 29 -5.25 7.61 1.27
CA THR A 29 -5.28 7.14 -0.12
C THR A 29 -5.96 8.15 -1.05
N ALA A 30 -7.10 8.71 -0.63
CA ALA A 30 -7.77 9.76 -1.39
C ALA A 30 -6.88 11.01 -1.57
N VAL A 31 -6.16 11.43 -0.52
CA VAL A 31 -5.19 12.53 -0.60
C VAL A 31 -4.07 12.20 -1.59
N ALA A 32 -3.53 10.98 -1.58
CA ALA A 32 -2.50 10.57 -2.53
C ALA A 32 -3.02 10.57 -3.98
N VAL A 33 -4.27 10.16 -4.21
CA VAL A 33 -4.92 10.24 -5.52
C VAL A 33 -5.10 11.69 -5.96
N VAL A 34 -5.56 12.59 -5.07
CA VAL A 34 -5.67 14.02 -5.37
C VAL A 34 -4.30 14.62 -5.70
N ALA A 35 -3.25 14.26 -4.97
CA ALA A 35 -1.88 14.68 -5.26
C ALA A 35 -1.41 14.17 -6.63
N PHE A 36 -1.73 12.91 -6.97
CA PHE A 36 -1.42 12.34 -8.28
C PHE A 36 -2.15 13.08 -9.41
N LEU A 37 -3.43 13.41 -9.22
CA LEU A 37 -4.22 14.17 -10.18
C LEU A 37 -3.68 15.60 -10.34
N ALA A 38 -3.33 16.26 -9.24
CA ALA A 38 -2.68 17.57 -9.26
C ALA A 38 -1.35 17.50 -10.01
N ALA A 39 -0.49 16.51 -9.75
CA ALA A 39 0.75 16.32 -10.49
C ALA A 39 0.50 16.08 -12.00
N SER A 40 -0.55 15.33 -12.33
CA SER A 40 -0.93 15.06 -13.72
C SER A 40 -1.35 16.31 -14.49
N ARG A 41 -1.93 17.29 -13.79
CA ARG A 41 -2.47 18.53 -14.37
C ARG A 41 -1.48 19.70 -14.32
N LEU A 42 -0.72 19.82 -13.23
CA LEU A 42 0.09 20.99 -12.91
C LEU A 42 1.57 20.82 -13.24
N VAL A 43 2.11 19.59 -13.24
CA VAL A 43 3.53 19.37 -13.53
C VAL A 43 3.73 19.28 -15.06
N PRO A 44 4.63 20.08 -15.66
CA PRO A 44 4.89 20.02 -17.10
C PRO A 44 5.41 18.65 -17.58
N ILE A 45 5.11 18.32 -18.84
CA ILE A 45 5.65 17.14 -19.53
C ILE A 45 7.07 17.48 -20.05
N ALA A 46 7.95 17.98 -19.18
CA ALA A 46 9.31 18.32 -19.53
C ALA A 46 10.27 17.27 -18.96
N ALA A 47 11.11 16.68 -19.82
CA ALA A 47 12.21 15.79 -19.46
C ALA A 47 11.84 14.64 -18.48
N GLY A 48 10.60 14.13 -18.52
CA GLY A 48 10.15 13.04 -17.64
C GLY A 48 9.79 13.45 -16.20
N THR A 49 9.86 14.74 -15.85
CA THR A 49 9.60 15.27 -14.50
C THR A 49 8.24 14.83 -13.94
N ARG A 50 7.16 14.99 -14.73
CA ARG A 50 5.81 14.53 -14.35
C ARG A 50 5.79 13.05 -13.98
N GLY A 51 6.41 12.21 -14.80
CA GLY A 51 6.47 10.77 -14.56
C GLY A 51 7.22 10.43 -13.27
N GLY A 52 8.32 11.13 -13.00
CA GLY A 52 9.08 11.01 -11.74
C GLY A 52 8.24 11.39 -10.51
N VAL A 53 7.57 12.55 -10.54
CA VAL A 53 6.70 12.99 -9.44
C VAL A 53 5.56 12.00 -9.19
N GLN A 54 4.89 11.56 -10.24
CA GLN A 54 3.82 10.56 -10.14
C GLN A 54 4.33 9.22 -9.58
N ALA A 55 5.51 8.77 -10.01
CA ALA A 55 6.14 7.56 -9.48
C ALA A 55 6.47 7.68 -7.99
N LEU A 56 6.97 8.83 -7.54
CA LEU A 56 7.23 9.08 -6.12
C LEU A 56 5.95 9.06 -5.28
N ILE A 57 4.86 9.66 -5.78
CA ILE A 57 3.55 9.62 -5.12
C ILE A 57 3.07 8.16 -4.99
N VAL A 58 3.15 7.38 -6.07
CA VAL A 58 2.75 5.96 -6.08
C VAL A 58 3.61 5.15 -5.11
N LEU A 59 4.92 5.37 -5.09
CA LEU A 59 5.84 4.67 -4.19
C LEU A 59 5.56 5.01 -2.71
N ALA A 60 5.37 6.29 -2.40
CA ALA A 60 5.07 6.74 -1.04
C ALA A 60 3.71 6.19 -0.55
N ALA A 61 2.68 6.26 -1.40
CA ALA A 61 1.37 5.68 -1.12
C ALA A 61 1.47 4.15 -0.95
N GLY A 62 2.21 3.46 -1.82
CA GLY A 62 2.47 2.03 -1.74
C GLY A 62 3.10 1.61 -0.40
N VAL A 63 4.12 2.34 0.05
CA VAL A 63 4.74 2.13 1.36
C VAL A 63 3.73 2.34 2.49
N ALA A 64 2.93 3.41 2.43
CA ALA A 64 1.94 3.72 3.44
C ALA A 64 0.89 2.59 3.56
N VAL A 65 0.28 2.18 2.45
CA VAL A 65 -0.77 1.15 2.45
C VAL A 65 -0.24 -0.25 2.78
N ALA A 66 1.02 -0.55 2.48
CA ALA A 66 1.62 -1.83 2.82
C ALA A 66 2.01 -1.92 4.29
N PHE A 67 2.66 -0.88 4.86
CA PHE A 67 3.36 -1.01 6.14
C PHE A 67 2.70 -0.29 7.31
N LEU A 68 1.91 0.78 7.10
CA LEU A 68 1.22 1.45 8.20
C LEU A 68 0.19 0.53 8.90
N PRO A 69 -0.62 -0.27 8.18
CA PRO A 69 -1.55 -1.19 8.83
C PRO A 69 -0.84 -2.15 9.79
N ALA A 70 0.29 -2.73 9.39
CA ALA A 70 1.09 -3.62 10.23
C ALA A 70 1.70 -2.88 11.44
N GLN A 71 2.07 -1.61 11.29
CA GLN A 71 2.57 -0.80 12.40
C GLN A 71 1.47 -0.47 13.41
N TRP A 72 0.28 -0.06 12.96
CA TRP A 72 -0.84 0.29 13.83
C TRP A 72 -1.43 -0.93 14.54
N THR A 73 -1.50 -2.07 13.86
CA THR A 73 -1.93 -3.36 14.46
C THR A 73 -0.84 -4.04 15.27
N ALA A 74 0.39 -3.49 15.28
CA ALA A 74 1.56 -4.07 15.92
C ALA A 74 1.85 -5.53 15.47
N ALA A 75 1.63 -5.82 14.19
CA ALA A 75 1.61 -7.18 13.64
C ALA A 75 2.87 -8.00 13.98
N ARG A 76 2.74 -8.93 14.93
CA ARG A 76 3.77 -9.91 15.32
C ARG A 76 3.29 -11.34 15.16
N SER A 77 1.98 -11.59 15.27
CA SER A 77 1.36 -12.90 15.06
C SER A 77 0.48 -12.95 13.81
N THR A 78 -0.14 -14.10 13.55
CA THR A 78 -1.15 -14.27 12.50
C THR A 78 -2.35 -13.35 12.68
N GLU A 79 -2.73 -13.06 13.93
CA GLU A 79 -3.86 -12.19 14.23
C GLU A 79 -3.58 -10.74 13.83
N GLY A 80 -2.41 -10.20 14.18
CA GLY A 80 -2.00 -8.86 13.76
C GLY A 80 -1.83 -8.74 12.24
N ILE A 81 -1.35 -9.79 11.57
CA ILE A 81 -1.29 -9.84 10.09
C ILE A 81 -2.70 -9.77 9.49
N ALA A 82 -3.65 -10.54 10.03
CA ALA A 82 -5.04 -10.50 9.60
C ALA A 82 -5.69 -9.14 9.89
N GLY A 83 -5.41 -8.54 11.04
CA GLY A 83 -5.85 -7.18 11.38
C GLY A 83 -5.32 -6.13 10.41
N ALA A 84 -4.05 -6.23 9.99
CA ALA A 84 -3.47 -5.34 8.99
C ALA A 84 -4.18 -5.49 7.64
N ALA A 85 -4.44 -6.72 7.19
CA ALA A 85 -5.18 -7.00 5.97
C ALA A 85 -6.62 -6.44 6.02
N ALA A 86 -7.33 -6.66 7.13
CA ALA A 86 -8.68 -6.13 7.36
C ALA A 86 -8.71 -4.60 7.34
N MET A 87 -7.69 -3.96 7.92
CA MET A 87 -7.54 -2.50 7.88
C MET A 87 -7.30 -1.98 6.46
N GLY A 88 -6.52 -2.71 5.65
CA GLY A 88 -6.37 -2.44 4.22
C GLY A 88 -7.69 -2.50 3.47
N LEU A 89 -8.51 -3.53 3.74
CA LEU A 89 -9.86 -3.67 3.17
C LEU A 89 -10.74 -2.47 3.54
N VAL A 90 -10.86 -2.15 4.83
CA VAL A 90 -11.65 -1.00 5.30
C VAL A 90 -11.17 0.30 4.64
N GLY A 91 -9.85 0.50 4.53
CA GLY A 91 -9.29 1.67 3.85
C GLY A 91 -9.70 1.76 2.40
N THR A 92 -9.72 0.65 1.66
CA THR A 92 -10.20 0.65 0.27
C THR A 92 -11.69 0.90 0.15
N VAL A 93 -12.51 0.44 1.09
CA VAL A 93 -13.95 0.75 1.13
C VAL A 93 -14.15 2.25 1.35
N VAL A 94 -13.45 2.84 2.32
CA VAL A 94 -13.55 4.29 2.61
C VAL A 94 -13.03 5.12 1.43
N PHE A 95 -11.90 4.75 0.83
CA PHE A 95 -11.42 5.38 -0.40
C PHE A 95 -12.45 5.28 -1.52
N SER A 96 -13.07 4.10 -1.72
CA SER A 96 -14.08 3.91 -2.76
C SER A 96 -15.29 4.82 -2.54
N VAL A 97 -15.74 5.01 -1.31
CA VAL A 97 -16.82 5.96 -0.99
C VAL A 97 -16.43 7.38 -1.38
N ILE A 98 -15.22 7.83 -0.99
CA ILE A 98 -14.71 9.16 -1.36
C ILE A 98 -14.62 9.30 -2.88
N ASP A 99 -14.12 8.27 -3.56
CA ASP A 99 -13.94 8.24 -5.00
C ASP A 99 -15.28 8.37 -5.74
N ILE A 100 -16.29 7.62 -5.31
CA ILE A 100 -17.64 7.62 -5.90
C ILE A 100 -18.37 8.92 -5.63
N VAL A 101 -18.34 9.41 -4.39
CA VAL A 101 -19.17 10.54 -3.94
C VAL A 101 -18.52 11.87 -4.29
N LEU A 102 -17.19 11.94 -4.36
CA LEU A 102 -16.46 13.18 -4.61
C LEU A 102 -15.68 13.12 -5.93
N LEU A 103 -14.68 12.25 -6.06
CA LEU A 103 -13.73 12.35 -7.17
C LEU A 103 -14.37 12.13 -8.54
N ARG A 104 -15.25 11.14 -8.68
CA ARG A 104 -15.94 10.84 -9.95
C ARG A 104 -16.93 11.94 -10.37
N PRO A 105 -17.82 12.46 -9.50
CA PRO A 105 -18.68 13.60 -9.84
C PRO A 105 -17.90 14.83 -10.32
N PHE A 106 -16.72 15.08 -9.75
CA PHE A 106 -15.83 16.17 -10.17
C PHE A 106 -14.92 15.83 -11.36
N LYS A 107 -15.21 14.76 -12.12
CA LYS A 107 -14.46 14.36 -13.33
C LYS A 107 -12.95 14.25 -13.08
N ALA A 108 -12.57 13.63 -11.97
CA ALA A 108 -11.19 13.34 -11.63
C ALA A 108 -10.47 12.54 -12.73
N TYR A 109 -11.15 11.56 -13.31
CA TYR A 109 -10.61 10.62 -14.29
C TYR A 109 -11.12 10.89 -15.72
N PRO A 110 -10.40 10.45 -16.76
CA PRO A 110 -10.89 10.49 -18.13
C PRO A 110 -12.19 9.68 -18.31
N TRP A 111 -13.01 10.07 -19.28
CA TRP A 111 -14.28 9.40 -19.60
C TRP A 111 -14.14 7.90 -19.90
N THR A 112 -12.96 7.47 -20.36
CA THR A 112 -12.65 6.06 -20.63
C THR A 112 -12.76 5.19 -19.38
N TRP A 113 -12.56 5.77 -18.19
CA TRP A 113 -12.74 5.08 -16.92
C TRP A 113 -14.21 4.67 -16.69
N ASP A 114 -15.13 5.59 -16.98
CA ASP A 114 -16.56 5.32 -16.88
C ASP A 114 -17.02 4.37 -17.99
N ALA A 115 -16.39 4.44 -19.18
CA ALA A 115 -16.69 3.58 -20.31
C ALA A 115 -16.36 2.10 -20.05
N ILE A 116 -15.25 1.80 -19.38
CA ILE A 116 -14.87 0.41 -19.00
C ILE A 116 -15.98 -0.25 -18.18
N GLY A 117 -16.63 0.51 -17.30
CA GLY A 117 -17.69 0.03 -16.44
C GLY A 117 -19.09 0.09 -17.02
N GLY A 118 -19.27 0.57 -18.26
CA GLY A 118 -20.61 0.90 -18.78
C GLY A 118 -21.35 1.91 -17.90
N GLY A 119 -20.62 2.86 -17.29
CA GLY A 119 -21.16 3.82 -16.30
C GLY A 119 -21.29 3.27 -14.88
N SER A 120 -21.20 1.95 -14.69
CA SER A 120 -21.19 1.31 -13.37
C SER A 120 -19.86 1.50 -12.66
N THR A 121 -19.90 1.57 -11.34
CA THR A 121 -18.70 1.59 -10.48
C THR A 121 -18.27 0.18 -10.06
N TRP A 122 -19.15 -0.81 -10.18
CA TRP A 122 -18.95 -2.14 -9.59
C TRP A 122 -17.78 -2.93 -10.18
N TRP A 123 -17.35 -2.61 -11.40
CA TRP A 123 -16.30 -3.36 -12.09
C TRP A 123 -14.93 -3.26 -11.41
N TYR A 124 -14.61 -2.12 -10.79
CA TYR A 124 -13.29 -1.91 -10.18
C TYR A 124 -13.27 -2.14 -8.69
N LEU A 125 -14.41 -2.04 -7.99
CA LEU A 125 -14.45 -2.17 -6.53
C LEU A 125 -13.76 -3.46 -6.02
N PRO A 126 -14.03 -4.65 -6.58
CA PRO A 126 -13.35 -5.86 -6.14
C PRO A 126 -11.83 -5.80 -6.35
N ILE A 127 -11.36 -5.18 -7.42
CA ILE A 127 -9.93 -5.04 -7.73
C ILE A 127 -9.24 -4.19 -6.65
N TRP A 128 -9.86 -3.07 -6.27
CA TRP A 128 -9.34 -2.21 -5.21
C TRP A 128 -9.34 -2.91 -3.86
N TRP A 129 -10.44 -3.60 -3.52
CA TRP A 129 -10.55 -4.35 -2.27
C TRP A 129 -9.49 -5.43 -2.16
N MET A 130 -9.29 -6.20 -3.24
CA MET A 130 -8.22 -7.18 -3.32
C MET A 130 -6.85 -6.54 -3.19
N LEU A 131 -6.58 -5.45 -3.92
CA LEU A 131 -5.27 -4.80 -3.92
C LEU A 131 -4.90 -4.23 -2.55
N GLY A 132 -5.81 -3.51 -1.88
CA GLY A 132 -5.51 -2.93 -0.57
C GLY A 132 -5.40 -3.98 0.52
N THR A 133 -6.24 -5.02 0.49
CA THR A 133 -6.12 -6.17 1.40
C THR A 133 -4.78 -6.87 1.16
N PHE A 134 -4.43 -7.14 -0.10
CA PHE A 134 -3.19 -7.82 -0.48
C PHE A 134 -1.95 -7.03 -0.04
N ALA A 135 -1.88 -5.73 -0.34
CA ALA A 135 -0.73 -4.91 0.01
C ALA A 135 -0.51 -4.86 1.54
N ALA A 136 -1.58 -4.62 2.31
CA ALA A 136 -1.51 -4.59 3.76
C ALA A 136 -1.19 -5.98 4.36
N TRP A 137 -1.71 -7.05 3.76
CA TRP A 137 -1.40 -8.42 4.17
C TRP A 137 0.08 -8.78 3.95
N MET A 138 0.61 -8.53 2.76
CA MET A 138 2.02 -8.78 2.44
C MET A 138 2.95 -7.94 3.32
N GLY A 139 2.64 -6.65 3.52
CA GLY A 139 3.40 -5.79 4.43
C GLY A 139 3.31 -6.23 5.89
N GLY A 140 2.17 -6.80 6.31
CA GLY A 140 2.00 -7.49 7.59
C GLY A 140 2.95 -8.67 7.75
N ILE A 141 3.03 -9.56 6.76
CA ILE A 141 3.95 -10.72 6.76
C ILE A 141 5.40 -10.26 6.89
N VAL A 142 5.83 -9.31 6.06
CA VAL A 142 7.20 -8.77 6.07
C VAL A 142 7.52 -8.12 7.42
N THR A 143 6.57 -7.38 7.98
CA THR A 143 6.71 -6.73 9.30
C THR A 143 6.87 -7.75 10.42
N ALA A 144 5.99 -8.76 10.47
CA ALA A 144 6.04 -9.79 11.49
C ALA A 144 7.34 -10.61 11.43
N ALA A 145 7.80 -10.95 10.22
CA ALA A 145 9.08 -11.66 10.03
C ALA A 145 10.29 -10.81 10.48
N GLY A 146 10.29 -9.52 10.16
CA GLY A 146 11.33 -8.59 10.62
C GLY A 146 11.33 -8.42 12.14
N ALA A 147 10.16 -8.39 12.77
CA ALA A 147 10.03 -8.31 14.23
C ALA A 147 10.58 -9.57 14.92
N ALA A 148 10.34 -10.75 14.35
CA ALA A 148 10.92 -12.01 14.86
C ALA A 148 12.45 -12.03 14.74
N ALA A 149 13.01 -11.54 13.63
CA ALA A 149 14.45 -11.55 13.40
C ALA A 149 15.23 -10.52 14.23
N ALA A 150 14.67 -9.34 14.48
CA ALA A 150 15.40 -8.21 15.05
C ALA A 150 15.51 -8.20 16.59
N ARG A 151 14.87 -9.15 17.31
CA ARG A 151 14.77 -9.20 18.78
C ARG A 151 14.42 -7.84 19.44
N GLY A 152 13.75 -6.94 18.72
CA GLY A 152 13.52 -5.54 19.14
C GLY A 152 12.68 -4.75 18.14
N GLU A 153 12.39 -3.49 18.44
CA GLU A 153 11.58 -2.62 17.59
C GLU A 153 12.36 -2.14 16.35
N THR A 154 11.88 -2.52 15.17
CA THR A 154 12.39 -2.01 13.90
C THR A 154 11.59 -0.78 13.48
N THR A 155 12.27 0.32 13.18
CA THR A 155 11.64 1.53 12.60
C THR A 155 10.96 1.23 11.27
N LEU A 156 9.91 1.99 10.92
CA LEU A 156 9.22 1.89 9.62
C LEU A 156 10.19 1.98 8.44
N ALA A 157 11.14 2.93 8.49
CA ALA A 157 12.15 3.12 7.45
C ALA A 157 12.95 1.83 7.19
N ARG A 158 13.43 1.18 8.26
CA ARG A 158 14.19 -0.07 8.14
C ARG A 158 13.36 -1.23 7.57
N ARG A 159 12.05 -1.28 7.85
CA ARG A 159 11.13 -2.30 7.32
C ARG A 159 10.80 -2.08 5.85
N ALA A 160 10.58 -0.83 5.45
CA ALA A 160 10.19 -0.47 4.09
C ALA A 160 11.38 -0.42 3.12
N LEU A 161 12.61 -0.21 3.62
CA LEU A 161 13.81 -0.04 2.80
C LEU A 161 14.02 -1.15 1.75
N PRO A 162 13.89 -2.45 2.07
CA PRO A 162 14.04 -3.51 1.06
C PRO A 162 12.99 -3.42 -0.05
N ALA A 163 11.74 -3.09 0.30
CA ALA A 163 10.67 -2.91 -0.68
C ALA A 163 10.94 -1.69 -1.56
N VAL A 164 11.34 -0.56 -0.99
CA VAL A 164 11.70 0.66 -1.72
C VAL A 164 12.88 0.42 -2.66
N ALA A 165 13.98 -0.14 -2.14
CA ALA A 165 15.18 -0.40 -2.93
C ALA A 165 14.91 -1.38 -4.07
N GLY A 166 14.22 -2.49 -3.78
CA GLY A 166 13.83 -3.46 -4.80
C GLY A 166 12.91 -2.83 -5.85
N THR A 167 11.97 -1.97 -5.43
CA THR A 167 11.07 -1.26 -6.37
C THR A 167 11.85 -0.37 -7.33
N ILE A 168 12.81 0.40 -6.82
CA ILE A 168 13.64 1.28 -7.65
C ILE A 168 14.40 0.45 -8.69
N ILE A 169 14.98 -0.68 -8.29
CA ILE A 169 15.72 -1.57 -9.19
C ILE A 169 14.79 -2.16 -10.27
N VAL A 170 13.67 -2.76 -9.87
CA VAL A 170 12.74 -3.40 -10.81
C VAL A 170 12.09 -2.37 -11.74
N ALA A 171 11.76 -1.18 -11.22
CA ALA A 171 11.22 -0.10 -12.04
C ALA A 171 12.24 0.46 -13.03
N ALA A 172 13.51 0.58 -12.63
CA ALA A 172 14.60 0.96 -13.53
C ALA A 172 14.78 -0.08 -14.64
N ILE A 173 14.77 -1.38 -14.31
CA ILE A 173 14.82 -2.46 -15.31
C ILE A 173 13.65 -2.37 -16.27
N GLY A 174 12.42 -2.22 -15.78
CA GLY A 174 11.24 -2.08 -16.63
C GLY A 174 11.31 -0.86 -17.56
N ARG A 175 11.87 0.26 -17.07
CA ARG A 175 12.08 1.46 -17.88
C ARG A 175 13.15 1.25 -18.95
N LEU A 176 14.27 0.62 -18.62
CA LEU A 176 15.38 0.35 -19.54
C LEU A 176 15.01 -0.72 -20.59
N ALA A 177 14.17 -1.68 -20.22
CA ALA A 177 13.62 -2.68 -21.13
C ALA A 177 12.57 -2.13 -22.11
N GLY A 178 12.24 -0.83 -22.03
CA GLY A 178 11.32 -0.18 -22.96
C GLY A 178 9.85 -0.55 -22.78
N VAL A 179 9.43 -0.96 -21.56
CA VAL A 179 8.02 -1.29 -21.29
C VAL A 179 7.14 -0.07 -21.61
N PRO A 180 6.15 -0.19 -22.53
CA PRO A 180 5.43 0.95 -23.09
C PRO A 180 4.26 1.42 -22.20
N VAL A 181 4.50 1.56 -20.89
CA VAL A 181 3.50 2.07 -19.93
C VAL A 181 4.07 3.23 -19.12
N ALA A 182 3.20 4.03 -18.52
CA ALA A 182 3.61 5.17 -17.70
C ALA A 182 4.55 4.74 -16.56
N PHE A 183 5.56 5.55 -16.26
CA PHE A 183 6.57 5.20 -15.24
C PHE A 183 5.97 5.00 -13.84
N SER A 184 4.88 5.71 -13.52
CA SER A 184 4.11 5.50 -12.29
C SER A 184 3.46 4.12 -12.23
N VAL A 185 2.96 3.60 -13.36
CA VAL A 185 2.40 2.24 -13.48
C VAL A 185 3.50 1.20 -13.31
N ILE A 186 4.67 1.41 -13.95
CA ILE A 186 5.84 0.54 -13.75
C ILE A 186 6.22 0.50 -12.27
N THR A 187 6.25 1.66 -11.61
CA THR A 187 6.61 1.78 -10.18
C THR A 187 5.64 1.05 -9.27
N GLY A 188 4.32 1.20 -9.48
CA GLY A 188 3.30 0.48 -8.71
C GLY A 188 3.37 -1.04 -8.91
N GLY A 189 3.54 -1.48 -10.16
CA GLY A 189 3.73 -2.90 -10.48
C GLY A 189 5.00 -3.48 -9.85
N ALA A 190 6.13 -2.79 -9.99
CA ALA A 190 7.41 -3.15 -9.37
C ALA A 190 7.28 -3.26 -7.84
N PHE A 191 6.63 -2.29 -7.19
CA PHE A 191 6.41 -2.32 -5.74
C PHE A 191 5.60 -3.54 -5.32
N THR A 192 4.53 -3.83 -6.04
CA THR A 192 3.64 -4.96 -5.76
C THR A 192 4.38 -6.29 -5.88
N LEU A 193 5.17 -6.46 -6.95
CA LEU A 193 5.97 -7.68 -7.18
C LEU A 193 7.07 -7.86 -6.13
N VAL A 194 7.78 -6.79 -5.80
CA VAL A 194 8.85 -6.82 -4.79
C VAL A 194 8.28 -7.13 -3.41
N LEU A 195 7.18 -6.48 -3.04
CA LEU A 195 6.51 -6.73 -1.76
C LEU A 195 6.05 -8.20 -1.65
N ALA A 196 5.45 -8.74 -2.72
CA ALA A 196 5.04 -10.14 -2.78
C ALA A 196 6.24 -11.09 -2.64
N ALA A 197 7.33 -10.82 -3.36
CA ALA A 197 8.56 -11.62 -3.28
C ALA A 197 9.17 -11.61 -1.88
N LEU A 198 9.21 -10.44 -1.21
CA LEU A 198 9.69 -10.33 0.16
C LEU A 198 8.81 -11.11 1.15
N ALA A 199 7.49 -11.06 0.99
CA ALA A 199 6.56 -11.83 1.81
C ALA A 199 6.73 -13.35 1.59
N LEU A 200 6.91 -13.80 0.34
CA LEU A 200 7.19 -15.21 0.03
C LEU A 200 8.50 -15.69 0.66
N VAL A 201 9.57 -14.89 0.57
CA VAL A 201 10.86 -15.20 1.22
C VAL A 201 10.69 -15.27 2.74
N ALA A 202 9.92 -14.36 3.33
CA ALA A 202 9.63 -14.37 4.77
C ALA A 202 8.86 -15.62 5.21
N LEU A 203 7.91 -16.10 4.41
CA LEU A 203 7.18 -17.35 4.66
C LEU A 203 8.07 -18.58 4.49
N ALA A 204 8.89 -18.63 3.43
CA ALA A 204 9.79 -19.75 3.16
C ALA A 204 10.84 -19.96 4.25
N ARG A 205 11.27 -18.90 4.94
CA ARG A 205 12.22 -18.98 6.06
C ARG A 205 11.61 -19.47 7.38
N LYS A 206 10.29 -19.63 7.47
CA LYS A 206 9.60 -20.15 8.66
C LYS A 206 9.42 -21.68 8.64
N GLY A 207 9.50 -22.30 7.46
CA GLY A 207 9.48 -23.76 7.30
C GLY A 207 10.87 -24.35 7.47
#